data_AF-A0A2K6M236-F1
#
_entry.id   AF-A0A2K6M236-F1
#
_cell.length_a   1.000
_cell.length_b   1.000
_cell.length_c   1.000
_cell.angle_alpha   90.00
_cell.angle_beta   90.00
_cell.angle_gamma   90.00
#
_symmetry.space_group_name_H-M   'P 1'
#
loop_
_entity.id
_entity.type
_entity.pdbx_description
1 polymer ?
#
loop_
_entity_poly.entity_id
_entity_poly.type
_entity_poly.pdbx_seq_one_letter_code
_entity_poly.pdbx_strand_id
1 'polypeptide(L)'
;MSVNPMTYEAQFFGFMPQTCMLRIYTTFQDYLFEVMQAIEQVILKKLDGIPHCDISPVQIRKCTEKFLCFMKGHFDNLLAKWSNYKCKETPYSEEDFQQLQKEIEQLQEKYKTELCTKQALLAELEEQKIVQAKLKQRLTSFDELQNVGRDHGTYLVSVVQNSRNTTETLETSGGKRNRNDLKISYCSVVKRRSCKKSES
;
A
#
# COMPACT_ATOMS: atom_id res chain seq x y z
N MET A 1 18.70 25.02 38.44
CA MET A 1 18.47 23.70 37.83
C MET A 1 17.47 23.88 36.71
N SER A 2 17.82 23.46 35.48
CA SER A 2 16.95 23.58 34.30
C SER A 2 15.79 22.59 34.45
N VAL A 3 14.57 23.09 34.61
CA VAL A 3 13.37 22.27 34.61
C VAL A 3 12.99 22.10 33.15
N ASN A 4 13.27 20.94 32.57
CA ASN A 4 12.72 20.60 31.26
C ASN A 4 11.25 20.21 31.49
N PRO A 5 10.26 21.02 31.08
CA PRO A 5 8.87 20.61 31.19
C PRO A 5 8.70 19.35 30.34
N MET A 6 8.34 18.22 30.95
CA MET A 6 8.06 16.94 30.28
C MET A 6 6.77 17.03 29.44
N THR A 7 6.75 17.95 28.47
CA THR A 7 5.57 18.31 27.67
C THR A 7 5.18 17.20 26.70
N TYR A 8 6.14 16.42 26.20
CA TYR A 8 5.85 15.28 25.34
C TYR A 8 5.13 14.16 26.12
N GLU A 9 5.64 13.83 27.30
CA GLU A 9 5.06 12.81 28.16
C GLU A 9 3.68 13.25 28.65
N ALA A 10 3.49 14.54 28.95
CA ALA A 10 2.18 15.07 29.34
C ALA A 10 1.13 14.93 28.23
N GLN A 11 1.53 15.08 26.96
CA GLN A 11 0.65 14.84 25.81
C GLN A 11 0.34 13.35 25.63
N PHE A 12 1.31 12.47 25.85
CA PHE A 12 1.12 11.02 25.72
C PHE A 12 0.27 10.42 26.85
N PHE A 13 0.56 10.78 28.10
CA PHE A 13 -0.11 10.22 29.28
C PHE A 13 -1.39 10.97 29.69
N GLY A 14 -1.59 12.20 29.19
CA GLY A 14 -2.67 13.08 29.64
C GLY A 14 -2.47 13.66 31.03
N PHE A 15 -1.31 13.44 31.65
CA PHE A 15 -0.90 14.04 32.93
C PHE A 15 0.61 14.24 32.98
N MET A 16 1.05 15.23 33.76
CA MET A 16 2.48 15.45 34.03
C MET A 16 3.04 14.31 34.88
N PRO A 17 4.09 13.59 34.45
CA PRO A 17 4.70 12.51 35.23
C PRO A 17 5.11 12.94 36.64
N GLN A 18 5.52 14.20 36.83
CA GLN A 18 5.86 14.78 38.13
C GLN A 18 4.64 14.79 39.07
N THR A 19 3.46 15.15 38.56
CA THR A 19 2.21 15.15 39.34
C THR A 19 1.81 13.74 39.74
N CYS A 20 1.97 12.76 38.84
CA CYS A 20 1.72 11.35 39.18
C CYS A 20 2.67 10.85 40.28
N MET A 21 3.97 11.12 40.16
CA MET A 21 4.95 10.77 41.19
C MET A 21 4.65 11.47 42.53
N LEU A 22 4.23 12.73 42.51
CA LEU A 22 3.83 13.45 43.72
C LEU A 22 2.61 12.82 44.39
N ARG A 23 1.61 12.40 43.61
CA ARG A 23 0.41 11.70 44.12
C ARG A 23 0.77 10.36 44.73
N ILE A 24 1.65 9.59 44.09
CA ILE A 24 2.16 8.34 44.64
C ILE A 24 2.87 8.62 45.96
N TYR A 25 3.79 9.58 45.99
CA TYR A 25 4.54 9.94 47.21
C TYR A 25 3.63 10.32 48.37
N THR A 26 2.69 11.23 48.14
CA THR A 26 1.74 11.69 49.17
C THR A 26 0.87 10.54 49.67
N THR A 27 0.30 9.75 48.77
CA THR A 27 -0.50 8.57 49.13
C THR A 27 0.29 7.58 50.01
N PHE A 28 1.55 7.29 49.67
CA PHE A 28 2.39 6.41 50.48
C PHE A 28 2.72 7.01 51.85
N GLN A 29 3.00 8.31 51.92
CA GLN A 29 3.24 9.01 53.20
C GLN A 29 2.01 8.95 54.11
N ASP A 30 0.82 9.18 53.55
CA ASP A 30 -0.45 9.14 54.28
C ASP A 30 -0.68 7.73 54.86
N TYR A 31 -0.55 6.67 54.04
CA TYR A 31 -0.69 5.30 54.52
C TYR A 31 0.35 4.90 55.57
N LEU A 32 1.61 5.32 55.40
CA LEU A 32 2.66 5.04 56.37
C LEU A 32 2.33 5.71 57.72
N PHE A 33 1.84 6.94 57.69
CA PHE A 33 1.45 7.65 58.89
C PHE A 33 0.25 6.98 59.58
N GLU A 34 -0.78 6.60 58.82
CA GLU A 34 -1.95 5.86 59.32
C GLU A 34 -1.56 4.56 60.03
N VAL A 35 -0.71 3.75 59.39
CA VAL A 35 -0.24 2.48 59.96
C VAL A 35 0.59 2.71 61.22
N MET A 36 1.51 3.68 61.20
CA MET A 36 2.33 3.99 62.38
C MET A 36 1.51 4.54 63.54
N GLN A 37 0.49 5.36 63.25
CA GLN A 37 -0.45 5.84 64.26
C GLN A 37 -1.25 4.68 64.86
N ALA A 38 -1.72 3.73 64.05
CA ALA A 38 -2.41 2.54 64.54
C ALA A 38 -1.50 1.69 65.45
N ILE A 39 -0.24 1.50 65.07
CA ILE A 39 0.76 0.78 65.87
C ILE A 39 1.01 1.51 67.20
N GLU A 40 1.24 2.82 67.18
CA GLU A 40 1.46 3.65 68.37
C GLU A 40 0.28 3.51 69.36
N GLN A 41 -0.95 3.56 68.85
CA GLN A 41 -2.17 3.38 69.65
C GLN A 41 -2.31 1.98 70.24
N VAL A 42 -1.96 0.93 69.49
CA VAL A 42 -1.97 -0.44 69.99
C VAL A 42 -0.94 -0.62 71.11
N ILE A 43 0.26 -0.06 70.96
CA ILE A 43 1.32 -0.12 71.97
C ILE A 43 0.85 0.57 73.26
N LEU A 44 0.30 1.78 73.17
CA LEU A 44 -0.21 2.52 74.33
C LEU A 44 -1.28 1.72 75.08
N LYS A 45 -2.28 1.19 74.37
CA LYS A 45 -3.34 0.37 74.97
C LYS A 45 -2.82 -0.90 75.64
N LYS A 46 -1.73 -1.49 75.14
CA LYS A 46 -1.13 -2.68 75.74
C LYS A 46 -0.32 -2.36 76.98
N LEU A 47 0.30 -1.17 77.04
CA LEU A 47 1.07 -0.73 78.20
C LEU A 47 0.19 -0.33 79.38
N ASP A 48 -1.00 0.25 79.13
CA ASP A 48 -1.99 0.54 80.19
C ASP A 48 -2.40 -0.71 80.99
N GLY A 49 -2.28 -1.90 80.39
CA GLY A 49 -2.59 -3.17 81.04
C GLY A 49 -1.47 -3.77 81.89
N ILE A 50 -0.29 -3.14 81.97
CA ILE A 50 0.90 -3.68 82.66
C ILE A 50 1.18 -2.86 83.92
N PRO A 51 0.96 -3.41 85.14
CA PRO A 51 1.32 -2.72 86.38
C PRO A 51 2.85 -2.57 86.48
N HIS A 52 3.32 -1.42 86.98
CA HIS A 52 4.74 -1.03 87.11
C HIS A 52 5.53 -0.78 85.80
N CYS A 53 4.85 -0.41 84.72
CA CYS A 53 5.55 0.01 83.50
C CYS A 53 5.94 1.50 83.54
N ASP A 54 7.24 1.80 83.52
CA ASP A 54 7.79 3.17 83.55
C ASP A 54 7.91 3.82 82.15
N ILE A 55 7.37 3.19 81.10
CA ILE A 55 7.47 3.71 79.73
C ILE A 55 6.48 4.85 79.54
N SER A 56 7.01 6.06 79.35
CA SER A 56 6.18 7.24 79.07
C SER A 56 5.65 7.24 77.62
N PRO A 57 4.40 7.69 77.38
CA PRO A 57 3.88 7.94 76.04
C PRO A 57 4.80 8.80 75.16
N VAL A 58 5.53 9.74 75.76
CA VAL A 58 6.49 10.60 75.05
C VAL A 58 7.67 9.81 74.48
N GLN A 59 8.12 8.76 75.18
CA GLN A 59 9.20 7.89 74.69
C GLN A 59 8.74 7.06 73.48
N ILE A 60 7.50 6.58 73.49
CA ILE A 60 6.88 5.82 72.39
C ILE A 60 6.68 6.74 71.18
N ARG A 61 6.21 7.97 71.41
CA ARG A 61 6.05 8.97 70.35
C ARG A 61 7.39 9.26 69.67
N LYS A 62 8.44 9.49 70.45
CA LYS A 62 9.80 9.72 69.94
C LYS A 62 10.35 8.51 69.17
N CYS A 63 10.04 7.30 69.61
CA CYS A 63 10.41 6.06 68.90
C CYS A 63 9.71 5.97 67.54
N THR A 64 8.40 6.24 67.51
CA THR A 64 7.55 6.24 66.30
C THR A 64 8.04 7.27 65.29
N GLU A 65 8.34 8.50 65.74
CA GLU A 65 8.90 9.55 64.90
C GLU A 65 10.26 9.17 64.30
N LYS A 66 11.14 8.55 65.09
CA LYS A 66 12.44 8.09 64.60
C LYS A 66 12.29 7.03 63.51
N PHE A 67 11.34 6.12 63.66
CA PHE A 67 11.04 5.11 62.64
C PHE A 67 10.42 5.72 61.38
N LEU A 68 9.49 6.66 61.53
CA LEU A 68 8.90 7.41 60.41
C LEU A 68 9.97 8.14 59.60
N CYS A 69 10.90 8.83 60.27
CA CYS A 69 12.03 9.49 59.60
C CYS A 69 12.93 8.50 58.85
N PHE A 70 13.19 7.32 59.42
CA PHE A 70 13.95 6.26 58.77
C PHE A 70 13.25 5.76 57.50
N MET A 71 11.96 5.44 57.59
CA MET A 71 11.16 4.97 56.46
C MET A 71 11.06 6.02 55.35
N LYS A 72 10.86 7.30 55.72
CA LYS A 72 10.83 8.42 54.77
C LYS A 72 12.13 8.50 53.98
N GLY A 73 13.30 8.46 54.65
CA GLY A 73 14.60 8.49 53.97
C GLY A 73 14.81 7.29 53.03
N HIS A 74 14.32 6.11 53.38
CA HIS A 74 14.37 4.93 52.51
C HIS A 74 13.49 5.10 51.26
N PHE A 75 12.28 5.64 51.41
CA PHE A 75 11.39 5.94 50.29
C PHE A 75 11.96 7.01 49.37
N ASP A 76 12.54 8.08 49.91
CA ASP A 76 13.18 9.14 49.10
C ASP A 76 14.31 8.55 48.24
N ASN A 77 15.10 7.61 48.79
CA ASN A 77 16.14 6.87 48.05
C ASN A 77 15.56 5.98 46.94
N LEU A 78 14.52 5.20 47.25
CA LEU A 78 13.85 4.34 46.26
C LEU A 78 13.25 5.16 45.12
N LEU A 79 12.62 6.30 45.42
CA LEU A 79 12.03 7.18 44.42
C LEU A 79 13.10 7.84 43.54
N ALA A 80 14.23 8.23 44.12
CA ALA A 80 15.38 8.73 43.37
C ALA A 80 15.97 7.66 42.43
N LYS A 81 15.98 6.39 42.85
CA LYS A 81 16.35 5.27 41.97
C LYS A 81 15.32 5.09 40.86
N TRP A 82 14.03 5.10 41.18
CA TRP A 82 12.94 4.96 40.21
C TRP A 82 12.92 6.07 39.16
N SER A 83 13.23 7.31 39.54
CA SER A 83 13.39 8.40 38.56
C SER A 83 14.53 8.14 37.57
N ASN A 84 15.58 7.44 37.98
CA ASN A 84 16.70 7.09 37.08
C ASN A 84 16.36 5.97 36.08
N TYR A 85 15.32 5.18 36.32
CA TYR A 85 14.86 4.18 35.35
C TYR A 85 13.97 4.77 34.24
N LYS A 86 13.58 6.06 34.35
CA LYS A 86 12.68 6.69 33.39
C LYS A 86 13.33 7.26 32.13
N CYS A 87 14.65 7.40 32.07
CA CYS A 87 15.37 7.79 30.85
C CYS A 87 16.71 7.07 30.76
N LYS A 88 16.69 5.85 30.23
CA LYS A 88 17.73 5.47 29.28
C LYS A 88 17.19 5.84 27.90
N GLU A 89 17.15 7.14 27.62
CA GLU A 89 17.20 7.57 26.23
C GLU A 89 18.56 7.07 25.74
N THR A 90 18.58 5.99 24.98
CA THR A 90 19.72 5.75 24.10
C THR A 90 19.80 7.00 23.23
N PRO A 91 20.87 7.82 23.33
CA PRO A 91 20.98 9.02 22.52
C PRO A 91 20.90 8.57 21.07
N TYR A 92 19.81 8.92 20.41
CA TYR A 92 19.71 8.77 18.98
C TYR A 92 20.68 9.78 18.37
N SER A 93 21.67 9.31 17.60
CA SER A 93 22.72 10.19 17.09
C SER A 93 22.11 11.20 16.11
N GLU A 94 22.67 12.41 16.07
CA GLU A 94 22.20 13.46 15.16
C GLU A 94 22.36 13.00 13.70
N GLU A 95 23.38 12.19 13.43
CA GLU A 95 23.64 11.59 12.13
C GLU A 95 22.53 10.60 11.73
N ASP A 96 22.09 9.73 12.65
CA ASP A 96 21.00 8.78 12.38
C ASP A 96 19.67 9.51 12.12
N PHE A 97 19.42 10.60 12.84
CA PHE A 97 18.20 11.41 12.65
C PHE A 97 18.18 12.12 11.30
N GLN A 98 19.28 12.74 10.90
CA GLN A 98 19.39 13.37 9.59
C GLN A 98 19.29 12.35 8.46
N GLN A 99 19.88 11.17 8.64
CA GLN A 99 19.77 10.07 7.68
C GLN A 99 18.33 9.58 7.54
N LEU A 100 17.62 9.40 8.65
CA LEU A 100 16.22 8.98 8.63
C LEU A 100 15.31 10.04 7.99
N GLN A 101 15.55 11.31 8.29
CA GLN A 101 14.78 12.42 7.70
C GLN A 101 14.95 12.46 6.17
N LYS A 102 16.19 12.27 5.69
CA LYS A 102 16.49 12.17 4.26
C LYS A 102 15.85 10.95 3.62
N GLU A 103 15.86 9.80 4.30
CA GLU A 103 15.22 8.57 3.80
C GLU A 103 13.71 8.75 3.67
N ILE A 104 13.06 9.40 4.64
CA ILE A 104 11.63 9.71 4.58
C ILE A 104 11.32 10.59 3.38
N GLU A 105 12.09 11.65 3.15
CA GLU A 105 11.90 12.55 2.01
C GLU A 105 12.07 11.80 0.67
N GLN A 106 13.11 10.98 0.56
CA GLN A 106 13.35 10.14 -0.62
C GLN A 106 12.21 9.15 -0.87
N LEU A 107 11.72 8.48 0.17
CA LEU A 107 10.62 7.53 0.06
C LEU A 107 9.32 8.21 -0.34
N GLN A 108 9.03 9.40 0.18
CA GLN A 108 7.86 10.19 -0.22
C GLN A 108 7.92 10.58 -1.69
N GLU A 109 9.09 11.00 -2.18
CA GLU A 109 9.25 11.37 -3.58
C GLU A 109 9.16 10.14 -4.50
N LYS A 110 9.78 9.03 -4.10
CA LYS A 110 9.66 7.75 -4.81
C LYS A 110 8.20 7.28 -4.87
N TYR A 111 7.46 7.39 -3.77
CA TYR A 111 6.04 7.05 -3.75
C TYR A 111 5.22 7.87 -4.75
N LYS A 112 5.46 9.19 -4.86
CA LYS A 112 4.78 10.03 -5.85
C LYS A 112 5.09 9.60 -7.28
N THR A 113 6.36 9.33 -7.58
CA THR A 113 6.74 8.90 -8.93
C THR A 113 6.16 7.54 -9.29
N GLU A 114 6.15 6.58 -8.36
CA GLU A 114 5.50 5.27 -8.55
C GLU A 114 3.98 5.40 -8.74
N LEU A 115 3.33 6.35 -8.07
CA LEU A 115 1.90 6.61 -8.27
C LEU A 115 1.63 7.14 -9.69
N CYS A 116 2.44 8.08 -10.17
CA CYS A 116 2.33 8.63 -11.53
C CYS A 116 2.59 7.55 -12.60
N THR A 117 3.62 6.72 -12.43
CA THR A 117 3.91 5.64 -13.38
C THR A 117 2.80 4.59 -13.41
N LYS A 118 2.22 4.25 -12.25
CA LYS A 118 1.05 3.37 -12.18
C LYS A 118 -0.13 3.94 -12.98
N GLN A 119 -0.40 5.23 -12.87
CA GLN A 119 -1.48 5.88 -13.62
C GLN A 119 -1.20 5.86 -15.13
N ALA A 120 0.04 6.12 -15.55
CA ALA A 120 0.45 6.04 -16.96
C ALA A 120 0.24 4.63 -17.53
N LEU A 121 0.69 3.59 -16.81
CA LEU A 121 0.51 2.19 -17.23
C LEU A 121 -0.96 1.79 -17.35
N LEU A 122 -1.83 2.29 -16.46
CA LEU A 122 -3.27 2.04 -16.54
C LEU A 122 -3.88 2.71 -17.79
N ALA A 123 -3.43 3.91 -18.16
CA ALA A 123 -3.87 4.58 -19.37
C ALA A 123 -3.43 3.81 -20.63
N GLU A 124 -2.16 3.40 -20.69
CA GLU A 124 -1.63 2.60 -21.81
C GLU A 124 -2.37 1.27 -21.96
N LEU A 125 -2.72 0.60 -20.85
CA LEU A 125 -3.49 -0.63 -20.86
C LEU A 125 -4.88 -0.43 -21.51
N GLU A 126 -5.54 0.69 -21.23
CA GLU A 126 -6.86 0.98 -21.79
C GLU A 126 -6.78 1.28 -23.29
N GLU A 127 -5.76 2.02 -23.74
CA GLU A 127 -5.47 2.22 -25.17
C GLU A 127 -5.20 0.90 -25.88
N GLN A 128 -4.46 -0.01 -25.24
CA GLN A 128 -4.17 -1.32 -25.79
C GLN A 128 -5.43 -2.17 -25.98
N LYS A 129 -6.40 -2.11 -25.06
CA LYS A 129 -7.70 -2.80 -25.22
C LYS A 129 -8.46 -2.28 -26.44
N ILE A 130 -8.45 -0.97 -26.68
CA ILE A 130 -9.10 -0.35 -27.84
C ILE A 130 -8.48 -0.87 -29.14
N VAL A 131 -7.15 -0.89 -29.22
CA VAL A 131 -6.42 -1.38 -30.40
C VAL A 131 -6.69 -2.88 -30.61
N GLN A 132 -6.69 -3.67 -29.54
CA GLN A 132 -6.99 -5.10 -29.60
C GLN A 132 -8.41 -5.35 -30.13
N ALA A 133 -9.40 -4.58 -29.67
CA ALA A 133 -10.78 -4.69 -30.16
C ALA A 133 -10.89 -4.38 -31.66
N LYS A 134 -10.20 -3.34 -32.15
CA LYS A 134 -10.14 -3.00 -33.57
C LYS A 134 -9.49 -4.10 -34.42
N LEU A 135 -8.42 -4.73 -33.92
CA LEU A 135 -7.77 -5.84 -34.61
C LEU A 135 -8.68 -7.08 -34.68
N LYS A 136 -9.37 -7.42 -33.59
CA LYS A 136 -10.36 -8.51 -33.57
C LYS A 136 -11.51 -8.26 -34.55
N GLN A 137 -12.02 -7.03 -34.60
CA GLN A 137 -13.03 -6.64 -35.58
C GLN A 137 -12.53 -6.86 -37.01
N ARG A 138 -11.31 -6.42 -37.33
CA ARG A 138 -10.71 -6.62 -38.66
C ARG A 138 -10.54 -8.10 -39.02
N LEU A 139 -10.10 -8.93 -38.08
CA LEU A 139 -10.00 -10.38 -38.28
C LEU A 139 -11.37 -10.99 -38.58
N THR A 140 -12.39 -10.59 -37.83
CA THR A 140 -13.77 -11.05 -38.06
C THR A 140 -14.25 -10.67 -39.46
N SER A 141 -13.95 -9.46 -39.94
CA SER A 141 -14.26 -9.05 -41.32
C SER A 141 -13.52 -9.88 -42.38
N PHE A 142 -12.29 -10.34 -42.10
CA PHE A 142 -11.59 -11.26 -43.01
C PHE A 142 -12.23 -12.65 -43.04
N ASP A 143 -12.63 -13.18 -41.87
CA ASP A 143 -13.32 -14.46 -41.77
C ASP A 143 -14.67 -14.42 -42.51
N GLU A 144 -15.44 -13.34 -42.34
CA GLU A 144 -16.68 -13.09 -43.08
C GLU A 144 -16.46 -13.09 -44.61
N LEU A 145 -15.43 -12.37 -45.08
CA LEU A 145 -15.09 -12.33 -46.51
C LEU A 145 -14.68 -13.71 -47.05
N GLN A 146 -13.90 -14.46 -46.27
CA GLN A 146 -13.49 -15.81 -46.64
C GLN A 146 -14.69 -16.76 -46.72
N ASN A 147 -15.65 -16.63 -45.80
CA ASN A 147 -16.89 -17.41 -45.80
C ASN A 147 -17.74 -17.07 -47.03
N VAL A 148 -17.95 -15.79 -47.34
CA VAL A 148 -18.67 -15.38 -48.58
C VAL A 148 -18.01 -15.94 -49.83
N GLY A 149 -16.68 -15.90 -49.92
CA GLY A 149 -15.93 -16.46 -51.05
C GLY A 149 -16.09 -17.98 -51.18
N ARG A 150 -16.21 -18.70 -50.06
CA ARG A 150 -16.51 -20.14 -50.01
C ARG A 150 -17.95 -20.41 -50.48
N ASP A 151 -18.91 -19.62 -50.02
CA ASP A 151 -20.34 -19.78 -50.34
C ASP A 151 -20.65 -19.53 -51.82
N HIS A 152 -19.87 -18.67 -52.48
CA HIS A 152 -20.04 -18.32 -53.90
C HIS A 152 -19.12 -19.14 -54.83
N GLY A 153 -18.35 -20.09 -54.29
CA GLY A 153 -17.54 -21.03 -55.08
C GLY A 153 -16.45 -20.35 -55.92
N THR A 154 -15.86 -19.24 -55.46
CA THR A 154 -14.85 -18.51 -56.24
C THR A 154 -13.47 -19.17 -56.08
N TYR A 155 -13.24 -20.27 -56.79
CA TYR A 155 -11.92 -20.91 -56.84
C TYR A 155 -11.09 -20.27 -57.97
N LEU A 156 -10.30 -19.25 -57.65
CA LEU A 156 -9.33 -18.63 -58.59
C LEU A 156 -8.43 -19.71 -59.24
N VAL A 157 -8.10 -20.77 -58.50
CA VAL A 157 -7.34 -21.93 -58.99
C VAL A 157 -8.07 -22.66 -60.13
N SER A 158 -9.39 -22.86 -60.02
CA SER A 158 -10.17 -23.52 -61.07
C SER A 158 -10.30 -22.65 -62.33
N VAL A 159 -10.40 -21.32 -62.16
CA VAL A 159 -10.47 -20.37 -63.27
C VAL A 159 -9.13 -20.33 -64.01
N VAL A 160 -8.01 -20.30 -63.27
CA VAL A 160 -6.67 -20.32 -63.87
C VAL A 160 -6.41 -21.66 -64.56
N GLN A 161 -6.76 -22.80 -63.93
CA GLN A 161 -6.59 -24.11 -64.55
C GLN A 161 -7.47 -24.26 -65.80
N ASN A 162 -8.73 -23.82 -65.75
CA ASN A 162 -9.60 -23.83 -66.93
C ASN A 162 -9.07 -22.90 -68.02
N SER A 163 -8.57 -21.71 -67.67
CA SER A 163 -7.96 -20.81 -68.66
C SER A 163 -6.75 -21.45 -69.35
N ARG A 164 -5.90 -22.14 -68.60
CA ARG A 164 -4.71 -22.83 -69.12
C ARG A 164 -5.08 -23.98 -70.05
N ASN A 165 -6.05 -24.79 -69.63
CA ASN A 165 -6.61 -25.87 -70.45
C ASN A 165 -7.28 -25.31 -71.72
N THR A 166 -7.97 -24.16 -71.64
CA THR A 166 -8.56 -23.50 -72.83
C THR A 166 -7.50 -22.93 -73.77
N THR A 167 -6.38 -22.41 -73.26
CA THR A 167 -5.26 -21.96 -74.11
C THR A 167 -4.55 -23.15 -74.77
N GLU A 168 -4.33 -24.24 -74.05
CA GLU A 168 -3.71 -25.46 -74.60
C GLU A 168 -4.61 -26.15 -75.63
N THR A 169 -5.94 -26.15 -75.44
CA THR A 169 -6.90 -26.66 -76.43
C THR A 169 -7.04 -25.74 -77.65
N LEU A 170 -6.88 -24.42 -77.50
CA LEU A 170 -6.81 -23.48 -78.61
C LEU A 170 -5.51 -23.61 -79.42
N GLU A 171 -4.38 -23.89 -78.77
CA GLU A 171 -3.10 -24.14 -79.44
C GLU A 171 -3.08 -25.48 -80.18
N THR A 172 -3.63 -26.54 -79.57
CA THR A 172 -3.74 -27.87 -80.21
C THR A 172 -4.81 -27.92 -81.31
N SER A 173 -5.92 -27.18 -81.18
CA SER A 173 -6.90 -27.03 -82.27
C SER A 173 -6.51 -25.99 -83.34
N GLY A 174 -5.55 -25.11 -83.03
CA GLY A 174 -4.91 -24.20 -83.98
C GLY A 174 -4.02 -24.90 -85.00
N GLY A 175 -3.62 -26.15 -84.72
CA GLY A 175 -2.90 -27.02 -85.66
C GLY A 175 -3.77 -27.56 -86.81
N LYS A 176 -5.09 -27.34 -86.79
CA LYS A 176 -6.01 -27.67 -87.88
C LYS A 176 -7.04 -26.56 -88.08
N ARG A 177 -6.62 -25.38 -88.53
CA ARG A 177 -7.53 -24.50 -89.28
C ARG A 177 -6.80 -23.77 -90.39
N ASN A 178 -7.24 -24.08 -91.61
CA ASN A 178 -6.81 -23.47 -92.85
C ASN A 178 -6.87 -21.95 -92.78
N ARG A 179 -5.89 -21.30 -93.40
CA ARG A 179 -5.58 -19.86 -93.39
C ARG A 179 -6.68 -18.90 -93.87
N ASN A 180 -7.91 -19.35 -94.13
CA ASN A 180 -8.92 -18.56 -94.83
C ASN A 180 -10.15 -18.14 -94.00
N ASP A 181 -10.35 -18.62 -92.76
CA ASP A 181 -11.55 -18.25 -91.97
C ASP A 181 -11.33 -17.15 -90.92
N LEU A 182 -10.11 -16.64 -90.73
CA LEU A 182 -9.84 -15.58 -89.74
C LEU A 182 -10.26 -14.16 -90.17
N LYS A 183 -10.95 -14.00 -91.30
CA LYS A 183 -11.49 -12.69 -91.71
C LYS A 183 -12.90 -12.38 -91.20
N ILE A 184 -13.62 -13.31 -90.59
CA ILE A 184 -15.04 -13.07 -90.24
C ILE A 184 -15.29 -12.80 -88.75
N SER A 185 -14.46 -13.28 -87.81
CA SER A 185 -14.82 -13.15 -86.38
C SER A 185 -14.34 -11.88 -85.66
N TYR A 186 -13.43 -11.08 -86.24
CA TYR A 186 -13.03 -9.81 -85.62
C TYR A 186 -14.03 -8.66 -85.88
N CYS A 187 -14.98 -8.84 -86.81
CA CYS A 187 -15.99 -7.82 -87.12
C CYS A 187 -17.17 -7.81 -86.12
N SER A 188 -17.37 -8.87 -85.34
CA SER A 188 -18.57 -9.05 -84.50
C SER A 188 -18.44 -8.51 -83.07
N VAL A 189 -17.22 -8.40 -82.52
CA VAL A 189 -17.02 -7.97 -81.12
C VAL A 189 -16.83 -6.45 -81.00
N VAL A 190 -16.28 -5.80 -82.03
CA VAL A 190 -16.11 -4.34 -82.03
C VAL A 190 -17.46 -3.62 -82.19
N LYS A 191 -18.48 -4.26 -82.80
CA LYS A 191 -19.80 -3.64 -83.01
C LYS A 191 -20.76 -3.73 -81.82
N ARG A 192 -20.47 -4.55 -80.78
CA ARG A 192 -21.29 -4.59 -79.54
C ARG A 192 -20.84 -3.64 -78.43
N ARG A 193 -19.67 -3.00 -78.53
CA ARG A 193 -19.22 -1.98 -77.56
C ARG A 193 -19.70 -0.56 -77.86
N SER A 194 -20.26 -0.29 -79.04
CA SER A 194 -20.86 1.03 -79.38
C SER A 194 -22.37 1.17 -79.10
N CYS A 195 -23.03 0.19 -78.48
CA CYS A 195 -24.49 0.24 -78.25
C CYS A 195 -24.93 -0.03 -76.80
N LYS A 196 -24.07 0.22 -75.80
CA LYS A 196 -24.48 0.32 -74.38
C LYS A 196 -23.86 1.52 -73.66
N LYS A 197 -23.56 2.58 -74.41
CA LYS A 197 -23.42 3.95 -73.89
C LYS A 197 -24.63 4.76 -74.39
N SER A 198 -25.81 4.34 -73.97
CA SER A 198 -27.08 5.06 -74.06
C SER A 198 -28.09 4.19 -73.31
N GLU A 199 -28.91 4.82 -72.48
CA GLU A 199 -29.90 4.23 -71.55
C GLU A 199 -29.29 3.68 -70.25
N SER A 200 -29.62 4.15 -69.06
CA SER A 200 -30.26 5.37 -68.55
C SER A 200 -29.91 5.43 -67.07
#